data_AF-A0A4U9D3B4-F1
#
_entry.id   AF-A0A4U9D3B4-F1
#
_cell.length_a   1.000
_cell.length_b   1.000
_cell.length_c   1.000
_cell.angle_alpha   90.00
_cell.angle_beta   90.00
_cell.angle_gamma   90.00
#
_symmetry.space_group_name_H-M   'P 1'
#
loop_
_entity.id
_entity.type
_entity.pdbx_description
1 polymer ?
#
loop_
_entity_poly.entity_id
_entity_poly.type
_entity_poly.pdbx_seq_one_letter_code
_entity_poly.pdbx_strand_id
1 'polypeptide(L)'
;MRADKSLKPFEIRLYRHYRIVHGIRIALAFVLTFLLVRLLNVPEGTWPLITLVVVMGPISFWGNVVPRAFQRIGGTILGSALGLVALKLELISLPVMVLWCAAAMFLCGWLALGKKPYQALLIGITLAVVVGAPPGT
;
A
#
# COMPACT_ATOMS: atom_id res chain seq x y z
N MET A 1 27.43 -2.27 -20.97
CA MET A 1 26.67 -1.01 -20.83
C MET A 1 27.61 0.14 -21.15
N ARG A 2 27.27 1.02 -22.11
CA ARG A 2 28.11 2.16 -22.52
C ARG A 2 28.22 3.18 -21.38
N ALA A 3 29.42 3.41 -20.89
CA ALA A 3 29.75 4.33 -19.81
C ALA A 3 30.54 5.53 -20.37
N ASP A 4 29.85 6.46 -21.03
CA ASP A 4 30.46 7.69 -21.55
C ASP A 4 29.48 8.87 -21.72
N LYS A 5 28.31 8.87 -21.07
CA LYS A 5 27.51 10.11 -20.96
C LYS A 5 28.04 10.98 -19.83
N SER A 6 28.63 12.13 -20.15
CA SER A 6 28.93 13.17 -19.17
C SER A 6 27.62 13.62 -18.51
N LEU A 7 27.46 13.36 -17.22
CA LEU A 7 26.32 13.82 -16.44
C LEU A 7 26.25 15.34 -16.51
N LYS A 8 25.07 15.89 -16.81
CA LYS A 8 24.89 17.35 -16.88
C LYS A 8 25.09 17.97 -15.48
N PRO A 9 25.54 19.24 -15.38
CA PRO A 9 25.74 19.91 -14.09
C PRO A 9 24.48 19.91 -13.18
N PHE A 10 23.30 19.92 -13.80
CA PHE A 10 22.01 19.79 -13.13
C PHE A 10 21.82 18.40 -12.50
N GLU A 11 22.18 17.33 -13.20
CA GLU A 11 22.09 15.95 -12.70
C GLU A 11 23.04 15.75 -11.51
N ILE A 12 24.25 16.30 -11.57
CA ILE A 12 25.22 16.25 -10.46
C ILE A 12 24.67 16.96 -9.21
N ARG A 13 24.03 18.13 -9.38
CA ARG A 13 23.42 18.89 -8.27
C ARG A 13 22.19 18.18 -7.68
N LEU A 14 21.41 17.52 -8.54
CA LEU A 14 20.25 16.71 -8.19
C LEU A 14 20.65 15.46 -7.39
N TYR A 15 21.71 14.77 -7.80
CA TYR A 15 22.28 13.65 -7.06
C TYR A 15 22.81 14.07 -5.68
N ARG A 16 23.42 15.26 -5.57
CA ARG A 16 23.96 15.79 -4.30
C ARG A 16 22.88 16.07 -3.24
N HIS A 17 21.68 16.47 -3.66
CA HIS A 17 20.56 16.78 -2.74
C HIS A 17 19.36 15.86 -2.95
N TYR A 18 19.59 14.64 -3.44
CA TYR A 18 18.52 13.72 -3.83
C TYR A 18 17.48 13.47 -2.72
N ARG A 19 17.92 13.39 -1.45
CA ARG A 19 17.01 13.23 -0.29
C ARG A 19 16.04 14.39 -0.14
N ILE A 20 16.51 15.63 -0.34
CA ILE A 20 15.67 16.83 -0.25
C ILE A 20 14.67 16.84 -1.40
N VAL A 21 15.12 16.59 -2.63
CA VAL A 21 14.23 16.58 -3.79
C VAL A 21 13.18 15.48 -3.69
N HIS A 22 13.58 14.28 -3.24
CA HIS A 22 12.66 13.19 -3.01
C HIS A 22 11.62 13.53 -1.92
N GLY A 23 12.05 14.13 -0.82
CA GLY A 23 11.17 14.59 0.26
C GLY A 23 10.16 15.64 -0.21
N ILE A 24 10.63 16.67 -0.93
CA ILE A 24 9.76 17.71 -1.52
C ILE A 24 8.74 17.07 -2.47
N ARG A 25 9.17 16.12 -3.32
CA ARG A 25 8.28 15.43 -4.24
C ARG A 25 7.16 14.67 -3.51
N ILE A 26 7.49 13.92 -2.45
CA ILE A 26 6.48 13.20 -1.66
C ILE A 26 5.55 14.19 -0.96
N ALA A 27 6.08 15.26 -0.36
CA ALA A 27 5.29 16.27 0.33
C ALA A 27 4.29 16.95 -0.61
N LEU A 28 4.75 17.39 -1.79
CA LEU A 28 3.88 18.01 -2.80
C LEU A 28 2.81 17.02 -3.29
N ALA A 29 3.20 15.77 -3.58
CA ALA A 29 2.26 14.75 -4.04
C ALA A 29 1.20 14.42 -2.97
N PHE A 30 1.61 14.35 -1.69
CA PHE A 30 0.69 14.14 -0.58
C PHE A 30 -0.28 15.31 -0.41
N VAL A 31 0.21 16.56 -0.35
CA VAL A 31 -0.63 17.76 -0.21
C VAL A 31 -1.61 17.86 -1.37
N LEU A 32 -1.16 17.67 -2.60
CA LEU A 32 -2.03 17.71 -3.77
C LEU A 32 -3.11 16.63 -3.69
N THR A 33 -2.74 15.39 -3.35
CA THR A 33 -3.70 14.28 -3.23
C THR A 33 -4.70 14.55 -2.11
N PHE A 34 -4.24 15.07 -0.98
CA PHE A 34 -5.09 15.43 0.15
C PHE A 34 -6.11 16.51 -0.22
N LEU A 35 -5.66 17.57 -0.89
CA LEU A 35 -6.53 18.63 -1.38
C LEU A 35 -7.54 18.08 -2.39
N LEU A 36 -7.12 17.26 -3.35
CA LEU A 36 -8.01 16.64 -4.34
C LEU A 36 -9.06 15.75 -3.68
N VAL A 37 -8.65 14.85 -2.78
CA VAL A 37 -9.54 13.98 -2.02
C VAL A 37 -10.60 14.79 -1.26
N ARG A 38 -10.18 15.88 -0.61
CA ARG A 38 -11.07 16.73 0.18
C ARG A 38 -11.99 17.59 -0.68
N LEU A 39 -11.47 18.20 -1.74
CA LEU A 39 -12.25 19.08 -2.64
C LEU A 39 -13.26 18.29 -3.48
N LEU A 40 -12.92 17.07 -3.87
CA LEU A 40 -13.80 16.19 -4.65
C LEU A 40 -14.72 15.32 -3.78
N ASN A 41 -14.66 15.44 -2.45
CA ASN A 41 -15.39 14.60 -1.50
C ASN A 41 -15.24 13.10 -1.80
N VAL A 42 -14.01 12.66 -2.07
CA VAL A 42 -13.74 11.26 -2.41
C VAL A 42 -14.05 10.38 -1.20
N PRO A 43 -14.98 9.40 -1.32
CA PRO A 43 -15.27 8.47 -0.24
C PRO A 43 -14.02 7.65 0.08
N GLU A 44 -13.83 7.30 1.36
CA GLU A 44 -12.66 6.52 1.80
C GLU A 44 -11.30 7.13 1.40
N GLY A 45 -11.25 8.47 1.34
CA GLY A 45 -10.12 9.27 0.88
C GLY A 45 -8.77 9.03 1.58
N THR A 46 -8.78 8.38 2.74
CA THR A 46 -7.58 7.89 3.44
C THR A 46 -6.78 6.90 2.58
N TRP A 47 -7.44 6.04 1.80
CA TRP A 47 -6.78 4.99 1.03
C TRP A 47 -5.89 5.50 -0.11
N PRO A 48 -6.31 6.48 -0.94
CA PRO A 48 -5.43 7.15 -1.88
C PRO A 48 -4.17 7.73 -1.23
N LEU A 49 -4.30 8.36 -0.05
CA LEU A 49 -3.18 8.94 0.70
C LEU A 49 -2.20 7.87 1.19
N ILE A 50 -2.71 6.78 1.79
CA ILE A 50 -1.87 5.64 2.20
C ILE A 50 -1.18 5.05 0.96
N THR A 51 -1.90 4.89 -0.16
CA THR A 51 -1.34 4.32 -1.39
C THR A 51 -0.18 5.16 -1.90
N LEU A 52 -0.33 6.48 -1.91
CA LEU A 52 0.72 7.41 -2.31
C LEU A 52 1.98 7.24 -1.46
N VAL A 53 1.86 7.28 -0.14
CA VAL A 53 3.01 7.16 0.77
C VAL A 53 3.70 5.82 0.62
N VAL A 54 2.94 4.73 0.53
CA VAL A 54 3.51 3.38 0.55
C VAL A 54 4.16 3.02 -0.80
N VAL A 55 3.57 3.47 -1.92
CA VAL A 55 4.12 3.23 -3.26
C VAL A 55 5.31 4.15 -3.55
N MET A 56 5.27 5.41 -3.08
CA MET A 56 6.33 6.41 -3.31
C MET A 56 7.41 6.47 -2.23
N GLY A 57 7.25 5.77 -1.09
CA GLY A 57 8.17 5.82 0.04
C GLY A 57 9.60 5.43 -0.34
N PRO A 58 9.81 4.29 -1.03
CA PRO A 58 11.10 4.00 -1.64
C PRO A 58 11.29 4.79 -2.93
N ILE A 59 12.53 4.87 -3.44
CA ILE A 59 12.89 5.64 -4.64
C ILE A 59 11.88 5.37 -5.76
N SER A 60 10.99 6.35 -5.96
CA SER A 60 9.85 6.26 -6.86
C SER A 60 10.30 6.54 -8.30
N PHE A 61 10.64 5.48 -9.03
CA PHE A 61 10.82 5.46 -10.48
C PHE A 61 10.00 4.31 -11.06
N TRP A 62 9.72 4.34 -12.35
CA TRP A 62 8.81 3.41 -13.04
C TRP A 62 9.06 1.94 -12.70
N GLY A 63 10.32 1.49 -12.72
CA GLY A 63 10.70 0.11 -12.41
C GLY A 63 10.38 -0.37 -10.98
N ASN A 64 10.20 0.55 -10.03
CA ASN A 64 9.83 0.22 -8.65
C ASN A 64 8.35 0.48 -8.34
N VAL A 65 7.77 1.51 -8.94
CA VAL A 65 6.40 1.98 -8.64
C VAL A 65 5.35 1.04 -9.22
N VAL A 66 5.52 0.64 -10.48
CA VAL A 66 4.51 -0.16 -11.19
C VAL A 66 4.34 -1.54 -10.52
N PRO A 67 5.41 -2.31 -10.22
CA PRO A 67 5.25 -3.59 -9.52
C PRO A 67 4.60 -3.43 -8.14
N ARG A 68 4.91 -2.35 -7.40
CA ARG A 68 4.29 -2.06 -6.11
C ARG A 68 2.81 -1.72 -6.22
N ALA A 69 2.44 -0.95 -7.23
CA ALA A 69 1.03 -0.66 -7.51
C ALA A 69 0.25 -1.96 -7.77
N PHE A 70 0.79 -2.88 -8.57
CA PHE A 70 0.18 -4.19 -8.78
C PHE A 70 0.13 -5.05 -7.51
N GLN A 71 1.18 -5.04 -6.69
CA GLN A 71 1.18 -5.73 -5.40
C GLN A 71 0.12 -5.17 -4.45
N ARG A 72 -0.13 -3.85 -4.49
CA ARG A 72 -1.20 -3.19 -3.75
C ARG A 72 -2.57 -3.60 -4.22
N ILE A 73 -2.84 -3.53 -5.52
CA ILE A 73 -4.10 -3.98 -6.11
C ILE A 73 -4.38 -5.44 -5.73
N GLY A 74 -3.40 -6.33 -5.96
CA GLY A 74 -3.54 -7.74 -5.62
C GLY A 74 -3.72 -8.00 -4.12
N GLY A 75 -2.96 -7.28 -3.27
CA GLY A 75 -3.08 -7.40 -1.82
C GLY A 75 -4.44 -6.93 -1.29
N THR A 76 -4.97 -5.84 -1.84
CA THR A 76 -6.29 -5.31 -1.47
C THR A 76 -7.41 -6.24 -1.92
N ILE A 77 -7.37 -6.78 -3.14
CA ILE A 77 -8.39 -7.73 -3.62
C ILE A 77 -8.41 -8.99 -2.74
N LEU A 78 -7.24 -9.58 -2.49
CA LEU A 78 -7.13 -10.80 -1.70
C LEU A 78 -7.50 -10.57 -0.23
N GLY A 79 -7.01 -9.49 0.38
CA GLY A 79 -7.35 -9.15 1.76
C GLY A 79 -8.83 -8.85 1.95
N SER A 80 -9.47 -8.19 0.97
CA SER A 80 -10.91 -7.95 0.98
C SER A 80 -11.70 -9.24 0.88
N ALA A 81 -11.30 -10.16 -0.01
CA ALA A 81 -11.95 -11.46 -0.13
C ALA A 81 -11.86 -12.26 1.18
N LEU A 82 -10.68 -12.32 1.82
CA LEU A 82 -10.51 -12.99 3.11
C LEU A 82 -11.33 -12.33 4.23
N GLY A 83 -11.42 -11.00 4.24
CA GLY A 83 -12.23 -10.24 5.20
C GLY A 83 -13.73 -10.47 5.01
N LEU A 84 -14.22 -10.50 3.77
CA LEU A 84 -15.62 -10.82 3.47
C LEU A 84 -15.99 -12.24 3.91
N VAL A 85 -15.09 -13.21 3.74
CA VAL A 85 -15.27 -14.56 4.28
C VAL A 85 -15.33 -14.52 5.81
N ALA A 86 -14.44 -13.76 6.46
CA ALA A 86 -14.46 -13.61 7.92
C ALA A 86 -15.79 -13.06 8.42
N LEU A 87 -16.32 -12.00 7.80
CA LEU A 87 -17.63 -11.43 8.14
C LEU A 87 -18.77 -12.43 7.93
N LYS A 88 -18.70 -13.29 6.90
CA LYS A 88 -19.68 -14.38 6.72
C LYS A 88 -19.57 -15.46 7.79
N LEU A 89 -18.36 -15.77 8.25
CA LEU A 89 -18.15 -16.71 9.35
C LEU A 89 -18.62 -16.14 10.69
N GLU A 90 -18.53 -14.82 10.89
CA GLU A 90 -19.04 -14.13 12.08
C GLU A 90 -20.54 -14.35 12.26
N LEU A 91 -21.31 -14.30 11.17
CA LEU A 91 -22.75 -14.58 11.16
C LEU A 91 -23.09 -16.02 11.59
N ILE A 92 -22.14 -16.95 11.46
CA ILE A 92 -22.30 -18.35 11.89
C ILE A 92 -21.84 -18.49 13.34
N SER A 93 -20.63 -18.01 13.65
CA SER A 93 -20.00 -18.15 14.97
C SER A 93 -18.75 -17.27 15.08
N LEU A 94 -18.71 -16.39 16.09
CA LEU A 94 -17.56 -15.54 16.39
C LEU A 94 -16.24 -16.34 16.58
N PRO A 95 -16.20 -17.47 17.33
CA PRO A 95 -15.01 -18.31 17.41
C PRO A 95 -14.46 -18.76 16.04
N VAL A 96 -15.33 -19.11 15.09
CA VAL A 96 -14.92 -19.59 13.76
C VAL A 96 -14.29 -18.45 12.95
N MET A 97 -14.87 -17.25 13.00
CA MET A 97 -14.29 -16.05 12.43
C MET A 97 -12.91 -15.75 13.02
N VAL A 98 -12.76 -15.83 14.34
CA VAL A 98 -11.46 -15.58 15.02
C VAL A 98 -10.41 -16.58 14.54
N LEU A 99 -10.75 -17.87 14.45
CA LEU A 99 -9.84 -18.90 13.94
C LEU A 99 -9.45 -18.64 12.47
N TRP A 100 -10.40 -18.22 11.64
CA TRP A 100 -10.13 -17.83 10.26
C TRP A 100 -9.18 -16.64 10.15
N CYS A 101 -9.44 -15.57 10.92
CA CYS A 101 -8.57 -14.40 11.00
C CYS A 101 -7.17 -14.78 11.50
N ALA A 102 -7.06 -15.65 12.50
CA ALA A 102 -5.78 -16.13 13.01
C ALA A 102 -5.00 -16.90 11.93
N ALA A 103 -5.66 -17.81 11.21
CA ALA A 103 -5.04 -18.57 10.12
C ALA A 103 -4.60 -17.64 8.96
N ALA A 104 -5.44 -16.69 8.56
CA ALA A 104 -5.14 -15.73 7.52
C ALA A 104 -3.97 -14.81 7.90
N MET A 105 -3.94 -14.31 9.14
CA MET A 105 -2.86 -13.47 9.63
C MET A 105 -1.55 -14.23 9.82
N PHE A 106 -1.61 -15.49 10.26
CA PHE A 106 -0.44 -16.38 10.28
C PHE A 106 0.14 -16.57 8.89
N LEU A 107 -0.71 -16.84 7.89
CA LEU A 107 -0.28 -16.97 6.50
C LEU A 107 0.32 -15.66 5.96
N CYS A 108 -0.30 -14.51 6.27
CA CYS A 108 0.26 -13.20 5.91
C CYS A 108 1.64 -12.98 6.53
N GLY A 109 1.81 -13.29 7.82
CA GLY A 109 3.09 -13.19 8.53
C GLY A 109 4.16 -14.11 7.95
N TRP A 110 3.79 -15.35 7.61
CA TRP A 110 4.68 -16.30 6.95
C TRP A 110 5.11 -15.80 5.56
N LEU A 111 4.16 -15.39 4.72
CA LEU A 111 4.42 -14.86 3.38
C LEU A 111 5.17 -13.51 3.41
N ALA A 112 5.04 -12.74 4.50
CA ALA A 112 5.78 -11.50 4.72
C ALA A 112 7.29 -11.73 4.88
N LEU A 113 7.74 -12.95 5.17
CA LEU A 113 9.15 -13.34 5.17
C LEU A 113 9.60 -13.98 3.85
N GLY A 114 8.70 -14.10 2.87
CA GLY A 114 8.95 -14.73 1.57
C GLY A 114 9.35 -13.75 0.46
N LYS A 115 9.08 -14.15 -0.80
CA LYS A 115 9.49 -13.40 -2.01
C LYS A 115 8.71 -12.10 -2.26
N LYS A 116 7.48 -11.99 -1.75
CA LYS A 116 6.58 -10.83 -1.97
C LYS A 116 6.09 -10.25 -0.64
N PRO A 117 7.02 -9.75 0.21
CA PRO A 117 6.70 -9.36 1.58
C PRO A 117 5.68 -8.21 1.62
N TYR A 118 5.80 -7.26 0.70
CA TYR A 118 4.90 -6.11 0.59
C TYR A 118 3.44 -6.52 0.31
N GLN A 119 3.23 -7.46 -0.61
CA GLN A 119 1.89 -7.93 -0.96
C GLN A 119 1.24 -8.65 0.23
N ALA A 120 2.01 -9.47 0.96
CA ALA A 120 1.50 -10.17 2.15
C ALA A 120 1.06 -9.21 3.26
N LEU A 121 1.82 -8.14 3.51
CA LEU A 121 1.45 -7.10 4.46
C LEU A 121 0.14 -6.40 4.05
N LEU A 122 -0.04 -6.12 2.76
CA LEU A 122 -1.25 -5.46 2.26
C LEU A 122 -2.50 -6.33 2.38
N ILE A 123 -2.37 -7.65 2.23
CA ILE A 123 -3.46 -8.60 2.47
C ILE A 123 -3.90 -8.49 3.93
N GLY A 124 -2.96 -8.56 4.88
CA GLY A 124 -3.24 -8.46 6.30
C GLY A 124 -3.88 -7.13 6.71
N ILE A 125 -3.33 -6.00 6.23
CA ILE A 125 -3.90 -4.66 6.51
C ILE A 125 -5.33 -4.57 5.97
N THR A 126 -5.57 -5.05 4.74
CA THR A 126 -6.91 -4.94 4.14
C THR A 126 -7.91 -5.86 4.85
N LEU A 127 -7.51 -7.08 5.20
CA LEU A 127 -8.33 -7.97 6.03
C LEU A 127 -8.70 -7.30 7.35
N ALA A 128 -7.73 -6.70 8.05
CA ALA A 128 -7.98 -6.01 9.31
C ALA A 128 -8.96 -4.84 9.17
N VAL A 129 -8.88 -4.07 8.07
CA VAL A 129 -9.83 -2.98 7.81
C VAL A 129 -11.22 -3.52 7.52
N VAL A 130 -11.36 -4.55 6.69
CA VAL A 130 -12.68 -5.13 6.35
C VAL A 130 -13.34 -5.76 7.57
N VAL A 131 -12.58 -6.47 8.39
CA VAL A 131 -13.09 -7.10 9.62
C VAL A 131 -13.37 -6.08 10.72
N GLY A 132 -12.62 -4.97 10.77
CA GLY A 132 -12.83 -3.89 11.74
C GLY A 132 -13.98 -2.94 11.38
N ALA A 133 -14.61 -3.11 10.21
CA ALA A 133 -15.77 -2.31 9.84
C ALA A 133 -16.96 -2.64 10.75
N PRO A 134 -17.77 -1.65 11.17
CA PRO A 134 -18.94 -1.90 12.00
C PRO A 134 -19.88 -2.92 11.34
N PRO A 135 -20.43 -3.89 12.09
CA PRO A 135 -21.42 -4.81 11.54
C PRO A 135 -22.64 -4.04 11.01
N GLY A 136 -22.91 -4.12 9.71
CA GLY A 136 -24.16 -3.63 9.11
C GLY A 136 -24.15 -2.24 8.46
N THR A 137 -22.99 -1.71 8.04
CA THR A 137 -22.93 -0.62 7.05
C THR A 137 -22.99 -1.14 5.62
#